data_AF-A0A2S4URJ9-F1
#
_entry.id   AF-A0A2S4URJ9-F1
#
_cell.length_a   1.000
_cell.length_b   1.000
_cell.length_c   1.000
_cell.angle_alpha   90.00
_cell.angle_beta   90.00
_cell.angle_gamma   90.00
#
_symmetry.space_group_name_H-M   'P 1'
#
loop_
_entity.id
_entity.type
_entity.pdbx_description
1 polymer ?
#
loop_
_entity_poly.entity_id
_entity_poly.type
_entity_poly.pdbx_seq_one_letter_code
_entity_poly.pdbx_strand_id
1 'polypeptide(L)'
;MESHRSKHHAAYVNGLDAAEEAIGNTLKAGDIKKQIELQAAIKFNGGGHLNHSLFWETLQPENSGGGKMVDGQQCAVQQDSGGLEQLKSSMNASAMSIQGSGYDSKLKKPVIVNTGNQDPLAPQVPILGIDMWEHAVYLQHQNRKADYLTNIWKETNFSEAEKRFKKASSW
;
A
#
# COMPACT_ATOMS: atom_id res chain seq x y z
N MET A 1 9.15 -7.01 10.83
CA MET A 1 9.69 -6.32 9.64
C MET A 1 10.74 -7.13 8.88
N GLU A 2 11.72 -7.78 9.52
CA GLU A 2 12.78 -8.53 8.79
C GLU A 2 12.24 -9.64 7.88
N SER A 3 11.40 -10.55 8.38
CA SER A 3 10.76 -11.60 7.57
C SER A 3 9.86 -11.03 6.46
N HIS A 4 9.10 -9.97 6.77
CA HIS A 4 8.19 -9.31 5.83
C HIS A 4 8.94 -8.76 4.61
N ARG A 5 10.12 -8.15 4.81
CA ARG A 5 10.98 -7.69 3.70
C ARG A 5 11.77 -8.83 3.05
N SER A 6 12.53 -9.58 3.84
CA SER A 6 13.50 -10.57 3.32
C SER A 6 12.87 -11.84 2.75
N LYS A 7 11.62 -12.15 3.11
CA LYS A 7 10.89 -13.34 2.64
C LYS A 7 9.68 -12.97 1.80
N HIS A 8 8.71 -12.26 2.37
CA HIS A 8 7.43 -12.01 1.67
C HIS A 8 7.60 -11.06 0.48
N HIS A 9 8.19 -9.88 0.68
CA HIS A 9 8.44 -8.96 -0.43
C HIS A 9 9.40 -9.56 -1.47
N ALA A 10 10.46 -10.23 -1.03
CA ALA A 10 11.38 -10.95 -1.91
C ALA A 10 10.69 -12.02 -2.76
N ALA A 11 9.72 -12.77 -2.20
CA ALA A 11 8.96 -13.75 -2.95
C ALA A 11 8.09 -13.11 -4.04
N TYR A 12 7.47 -11.95 -3.77
CA TYR A 12 6.74 -11.20 -4.79
C TYR A 12 7.64 -10.69 -5.91
N VAL A 13 8.85 -10.20 -5.58
CA VAL A 13 9.83 -9.78 -6.59
C VAL A 13 10.24 -10.95 -7.48
N ASN A 14 10.67 -12.06 -6.88
CA ASN A 14 11.09 -13.24 -7.65
C ASN A 14 9.93 -13.82 -8.50
N GLY A 15 8.71 -13.80 -7.96
CA GLY A 15 7.52 -14.25 -8.69
C GLY A 15 7.12 -13.31 -9.83
N LEU A 16 7.39 -12.01 -9.70
CA LEU A 16 7.19 -11.03 -10.76
C LEU A 16 8.20 -11.25 -11.88
N ASP A 17 9.50 -11.36 -11.56
CA ASP A 17 10.57 -11.59 -12.54
C ASP A 17 10.27 -12.83 -13.41
N ALA A 18 9.86 -13.93 -12.77
CA ALA A 18 9.48 -15.16 -13.47
C ALA A 18 8.24 -14.99 -14.37
N ALA A 19 7.24 -14.22 -13.92
CA ALA A 19 6.04 -13.95 -14.69
C ALA A 19 6.31 -13.03 -15.89
N GLU A 20 7.20 -12.04 -15.73
CA GLU A 20 7.64 -11.13 -16.79
C GLU A 20 8.44 -11.86 -17.87
N GLU A 21 9.35 -12.75 -17.48
CA GLU A 21 10.07 -13.61 -18.43
C GLU A 21 9.10 -14.48 -19.24
N ALA A 22 8.17 -15.15 -18.54
CA ALA A 22 7.18 -16.02 -19.17
C ALA A 22 6.28 -15.24 -20.15
N ILE A 23 5.76 -14.08 -19.76
CA ILE A 23 4.90 -13.30 -20.66
C ILE A 23 5.69 -12.76 -21.85
N GLY A 24 6.94 -12.34 -21.66
CA GLY A 24 7.83 -11.91 -22.73
C GLY A 24 8.02 -12.97 -23.83
N ASN A 25 8.16 -14.25 -23.43
CA ASN A 25 8.25 -15.36 -24.37
C ASN A 25 6.95 -15.60 -25.14
N THR A 26 5.81 -15.48 -24.46
CA THR A 26 4.48 -15.65 -25.09
C THR A 26 4.11 -14.50 -26.03
N LEU A 27 4.57 -13.27 -25.76
CA LEU A 27 4.43 -12.13 -26.65
C LEU A 27 5.18 -12.36 -27.96
N LYS A 28 6.43 -12.85 -27.88
CA LYS A 28 7.23 -13.20 -29.08
C LYS A 28 6.59 -14.32 -29.90
N ALA A 29 5.95 -15.28 -29.24
CA ALA A 29 5.30 -16.41 -29.89
C ALA A 29 3.88 -16.10 -30.42
N GLY A 30 3.29 -14.96 -30.04
CA GLY A 30 1.90 -14.63 -30.37
C GLY A 30 0.85 -15.51 -29.68
N ASP A 31 1.21 -16.19 -28.58
CA ASP A 31 0.30 -17.09 -27.86
C ASP A 31 -0.58 -16.30 -26.87
N ILE A 32 -1.70 -15.79 -27.39
CA ILE A 32 -2.66 -14.99 -26.61
C ILE A 32 -3.27 -15.80 -25.45
N LYS A 33 -3.49 -17.11 -25.62
CA LYS A 33 -4.07 -17.94 -24.55
C LYS A 33 -3.13 -17.98 -23.35
N LYS A 34 -1.84 -18.21 -23.59
CA LYS A 34 -0.85 -18.24 -22.52
C LYS A 34 -0.64 -16.87 -21.87
N GLN A 35 -0.70 -15.78 -22.65
CA GLN A 35 -0.67 -14.42 -22.11
C GLN A 35 -1.82 -14.18 -21.11
N ILE A 36 -3.05 -14.61 -21.44
CA ILE A 36 -4.21 -14.49 -20.55
C ILE A 36 -3.99 -15.29 -19.25
N GLU A 37 -3.50 -16.53 -19.34
CA GLU A 37 -3.22 -17.37 -18.17
C GLU A 37 -2.19 -16.73 -17.21
N LEU A 38 -1.23 -15.97 -17.73
CA LEU A 38 -0.17 -15.34 -16.94
C LEU A 38 -0.60 -14.06 -16.21
N GLN A 39 -1.73 -13.45 -16.60
CA GLN A 39 -2.19 -12.18 -16.01
C GLN A 39 -2.39 -12.27 -14.50
N ALA A 40 -2.87 -13.40 -13.98
CA ALA A 40 -3.08 -13.58 -12.55
C ALA A 40 -1.75 -13.56 -11.76
N ALA A 41 -0.70 -14.19 -12.30
CA ALA A 41 0.63 -14.21 -11.67
C ALA A 41 1.26 -12.81 -11.68
N ILE A 42 1.15 -12.08 -12.79
CA ILE A 42 1.63 -10.69 -12.88
C ILE A 42 0.87 -9.80 -11.90
N LYS A 43 -0.46 -9.91 -11.85
CA LYS A 43 -1.29 -9.10 -10.95
C LYS A 43 -0.94 -9.35 -9.48
N PHE A 44 -0.81 -10.61 -9.08
CA PHE A 44 -0.54 -10.98 -7.69
C PHE A 44 0.88 -10.60 -7.25
N ASN A 45 1.90 -10.94 -8.05
CA ASN A 45 3.29 -10.68 -7.70
C ASN A 45 3.68 -9.22 -7.94
N GLY A 46 3.26 -8.64 -9.06
CA GLY A 46 3.48 -7.23 -9.35
C GLY A 46 2.75 -6.32 -8.38
N GLY A 47 1.50 -6.65 -8.06
CA GLY A 47 0.76 -5.96 -7.02
C GLY A 47 1.40 -6.10 -5.64
N GLY A 48 1.86 -7.30 -5.27
CA GLY A 48 2.63 -7.53 -4.05
C GLY A 48 3.90 -6.69 -3.98
N HIS A 49 4.66 -6.62 -5.08
CA HIS A 49 5.86 -5.78 -5.15
C HIS A 49 5.52 -4.29 -4.97
N LEU A 50 4.53 -3.77 -5.71
CA LEU A 50 4.10 -2.36 -5.63
C LEU A 50 3.59 -1.99 -4.23
N ASN A 51 2.72 -2.82 -3.65
CA ASN A 51 2.12 -2.57 -2.34
C ASN A 51 3.17 -2.57 -1.22
N HIS A 52 4.13 -3.51 -1.24
CA HIS A 52 5.18 -3.57 -0.23
C HIS A 52 6.22 -2.46 -0.41
N SER A 53 6.57 -2.09 -1.64
CA SER A 53 7.45 -0.95 -1.90
C SER A 53 6.85 0.35 -1.36
N LEU A 54 5.55 0.59 -1.60
CA LEU A 54 4.81 1.69 -0.97
C LEU A 54 4.88 1.60 0.55
N PHE A 55 4.54 0.44 1.13
CA PHE A 55 4.50 0.23 2.57
C PHE A 55 5.82 0.64 3.23
N TRP A 56 6.95 0.17 2.72
CA TRP A 56 8.27 0.49 3.27
C TRP A 56 8.63 1.97 3.18
N GLU A 57 8.31 2.64 2.06
CA GLU A 57 8.56 4.07 1.90
C GLU A 57 7.69 4.92 2.82
N THR A 58 6.48 4.45 3.11
CA THR A 58 5.53 5.11 4.02
C THR A 58 5.74 4.76 5.50
N LEU A 59 6.81 4.05 5.83
CA LEU A 59 7.23 3.79 7.21
C LEU A 59 8.54 4.52 7.56
N GLN A 60 8.60 5.01 8.78
CA GLN A 60 9.76 5.67 9.36
C GLN A 60 9.75 5.45 10.87
N PRO A 61 10.87 5.03 11.49
CA PRO A 61 10.93 4.86 12.93
C PRO A 61 10.50 6.13 13.68
N GLU A 62 9.79 5.99 14.79
CA GLU A 62 9.31 7.11 15.60
C GLU A 62 10.46 8.05 16.03
N ASN A 63 11.58 7.47 16.44
CA ASN A 63 12.80 8.21 16.81
C ASN A 63 13.47 8.95 15.63
N SER A 64 13.08 8.62 14.41
CA SER A 64 13.56 9.25 13.17
C SER A 64 12.56 10.26 12.61
N GLY A 65 11.39 10.45 13.24
CA GLY A 65 10.35 11.37 12.78
C GLY A 65 9.04 10.71 12.34
N GLY A 66 8.92 9.39 12.49
CA GLY A 66 7.65 8.68 12.29
C GLY A 66 6.51 9.27 13.12
N GLY A 67 5.30 9.21 12.58
CA GLY A 67 4.08 9.67 13.23
C GLY A 67 3.90 11.18 13.34
N LYS A 68 4.89 11.97 12.90
CA LYS A 68 4.82 13.43 12.91
C LYS A 68 4.44 13.95 11.53
N MET A 69 3.33 14.68 11.45
CA MET A 69 2.97 15.41 10.23
C MET A 69 3.99 16.52 9.95
N VAL A 70 4.22 16.80 8.67
CA VAL A 70 5.01 17.96 8.25
C VAL A 70 4.15 19.22 8.17
N ASP A 71 4.78 20.38 8.31
CA ASP A 71 4.07 21.67 8.26
C ASP A 71 3.34 21.84 6.91
N GLY A 72 2.09 22.33 6.98
CA GLY A 72 1.20 22.50 5.82
C GLY A 72 0.31 21.30 5.49
N GLN A 73 0.72 20.07 5.81
CA GLN A 73 -0.08 18.85 5.61
C GLN A 73 -1.34 18.83 6.48
N GLN A 74 -1.25 19.42 7.67
CA GLN A 74 -2.34 19.53 8.63
C GLN A 74 -3.59 20.19 8.03
N CYS A 75 -3.42 21.22 7.19
CA CYS A 75 -4.52 21.92 6.55
C CYS A 75 -5.27 21.04 5.54
N ALA A 76 -4.53 20.32 4.70
CA ALA A 76 -5.13 19.41 3.72
C ALA A 76 -5.87 18.27 4.42
N VAL A 77 -5.25 17.64 5.43
CA VAL A 77 -5.89 16.58 6.22
C VAL A 77 -7.11 17.10 6.99
N GLN A 78 -7.05 18.34 7.51
CA GLN A 78 -8.19 18.97 8.15
C GLN A 78 -9.35 19.19 7.17
N GLN A 79 -9.06 19.67 5.96
CA GLN A 79 -10.06 19.95 4.94
C GLN A 79 -10.69 18.67 4.37
N ASP A 80 -9.88 17.65 4.07
CA ASP A 80 -10.32 16.47 3.33
C ASP A 80 -10.85 15.35 4.24
N SER A 81 -10.37 15.29 5.48
CA SER A 81 -10.68 14.19 6.41
C SER A 81 -11.22 14.66 7.76
N GLY A 82 -11.30 15.97 8.03
CA GLY A 82 -11.74 16.50 9.32
C GLY A 82 -10.66 16.46 10.41
N GLY A 83 -9.41 16.19 10.04
CA GLY A 83 -8.25 16.14 10.93
C GLY A 83 -7.61 14.77 11.01
N LEU A 84 -6.39 14.70 11.56
CA LEU A 84 -5.59 13.47 11.57
C LEU A 84 -6.28 12.34 12.35
N GLU A 85 -6.90 12.64 13.49
CA GLU A 85 -7.58 11.60 14.29
C GLU A 85 -8.79 11.01 13.56
N GLN A 86 -9.53 11.83 12.80
CA GLN A 86 -10.63 11.35 11.98
C GLN A 86 -10.12 10.49 10.81
N LEU A 87 -9.02 10.90 10.16
CA LEU A 87 -8.36 10.10 9.13
C LEU A 87 -7.93 8.73 9.69
N LYS A 88 -7.26 8.70 10.84
CA LYS A 88 -6.85 7.46 11.51
C LYS A 88 -8.03 6.56 11.83
N SER A 89 -9.10 7.13 12.38
CA SER A 89 -10.32 6.40 12.70
C SER A 89 -10.96 5.77 11.46
N SER A 90 -11.14 6.55 10.40
CA SER A 90 -11.73 6.07 9.14
C SER A 90 -10.86 5.02 8.45
N MET A 91 -9.54 5.21 8.42
CA MET A 91 -8.62 4.21 7.86
C MET A 91 -8.57 2.93 8.69
N ASN A 92 -8.53 3.02 10.03
CA ASN A 92 -8.55 1.85 10.90
C ASN A 92 -9.87 1.07 10.74
N ALA A 93 -11.02 1.75 10.65
CA ALA A 93 -12.30 1.12 10.41
C ALA A 93 -12.36 0.41 9.04
N SER A 94 -11.81 1.05 7.99
CA SER A 94 -11.72 0.43 6.66
C SER A 94 -10.77 -0.78 6.65
N ALA A 95 -9.60 -0.65 7.29
CA ALA A 95 -8.61 -1.71 7.37
C ALA A 95 -9.08 -2.91 8.20
N MET A 96 -9.86 -2.68 9.26
CA MET A 96 -10.49 -3.76 10.03
C MET A 96 -11.61 -4.47 9.25
N SER A 97 -12.27 -3.76 8.33
CA SER A 97 -13.33 -4.32 7.51
C SER A 97 -12.83 -5.02 6.24
N ILE A 98 -11.49 -5.12 6.03
CA ILE A 98 -10.75 -5.64 4.86
C ILE A 98 -11.70 -5.92 3.70
N GLN A 99 -11.64 -5.09 2.65
CA GLN A 99 -10.64 -5.37 1.63
C GLN A 99 -9.82 -4.16 1.12
N GLY A 100 -9.03 -3.31 1.85
CA GLY A 100 -7.80 -2.47 1.44
C GLY A 100 -7.70 -0.87 1.60
N SER A 101 -7.04 -0.05 0.73
CA SER A 101 -6.96 1.47 0.80
C SER A 101 -6.47 2.16 -0.50
N GLY A 102 -6.78 3.46 -0.75
CA GLY A 102 -6.37 4.18 -1.98
C GLY A 102 -7.10 5.50 -2.36
N TYR A 103 -6.52 6.33 -3.24
CA TYR A 103 -6.89 7.74 -3.58
C TYR A 103 -7.53 7.93 -4.97
N ASP A 104 -8.67 8.62 -5.11
CA ASP A 104 -9.36 8.81 -6.40
C ASP A 104 -8.94 10.09 -7.14
N SER A 105 -8.16 9.93 -8.22
CA SER A 105 -7.70 11.02 -9.09
C SER A 105 -8.82 11.75 -9.85
N LYS A 106 -10.01 11.16 -9.99
CA LYS A 106 -11.17 11.82 -10.63
C LYS A 106 -11.92 12.75 -9.68
N LEU A 107 -11.85 12.48 -8.37
CA LEU A 107 -12.52 13.28 -7.35
C LEU A 107 -11.63 14.41 -6.80
N LYS A 108 -10.37 14.50 -7.26
CA LYS A 108 -9.35 15.47 -6.79
C LYS A 108 -9.23 15.55 -5.27
N LYS A 109 -9.51 14.44 -4.58
CA LYS A 109 -9.50 14.37 -3.12
C LYS A 109 -9.01 13.00 -2.63
N PRO A 110 -8.41 12.94 -1.44
CA PRO A 110 -8.15 11.69 -0.75
C PRO A 110 -9.41 10.86 -0.58
N VAL A 111 -9.30 9.57 -0.87
CA VAL A 111 -10.31 8.59 -0.50
C VAL A 111 -9.62 7.43 0.22
N ILE A 112 -10.41 6.54 0.82
CA ILE A 112 -9.95 5.30 1.44
C ILE A 112 -10.58 4.19 0.61
N VAL A 113 -9.82 3.60 -0.31
CA VAL A 113 -10.27 2.44 -1.11
C VAL A 113 -10.20 1.16 -0.29
N ASN A 114 -10.59 0.05 -0.88
CA ASN A 114 -10.29 -1.26 -0.38
C ASN A 114 -9.73 -2.06 -1.61
N THR A 115 -8.46 -2.54 -1.62
CA THR A 115 -7.94 -3.66 -2.46
C THR A 115 -7.90 -5.06 -1.80
N GLY A 116 -8.32 -6.10 -2.56
CA GLY A 116 -8.28 -7.50 -2.14
C GLY A 116 -6.96 -8.20 -2.47
N ASN A 117 -6.53 -9.16 -1.65
CA ASN A 117 -5.29 -9.93 -1.81
C ASN A 117 -4.04 -9.02 -1.96
N GLN A 118 -3.42 -9.06 -3.14
CA GLN A 118 -2.30 -8.20 -3.53
C GLN A 118 -2.65 -7.32 -4.71
N ASP A 119 -3.94 -7.14 -5.01
CA ASP A 119 -4.35 -6.25 -6.08
C ASP A 119 -3.75 -4.86 -5.84
N PRO A 120 -2.99 -4.31 -6.81
CA PRO A 120 -2.46 -2.97 -6.66
C PRO A 120 -3.60 -1.97 -6.79
N LEU A 121 -3.45 -0.85 -6.11
CA LEU A 121 -4.34 0.29 -6.31
C LEU A 121 -4.07 0.91 -7.69
N ALA A 122 -5.01 0.75 -8.62
CA ALA A 122 -4.96 1.32 -9.96
C ALA A 122 -6.39 1.57 -10.49
N PRO A 123 -6.65 2.66 -11.24
CA PRO A 123 -5.72 3.68 -11.74
C PRO A 123 -5.37 4.79 -10.73
N GLN A 124 -5.85 4.65 -9.50
CA GLN A 124 -5.62 5.57 -8.38
C GLN A 124 -4.13 5.65 -7.98
N VAL A 125 -3.71 6.79 -7.41
CA VAL A 125 -2.32 7.00 -6.97
C VAL A 125 -2.16 6.69 -5.48
N PRO A 126 -1.41 5.67 -5.06
CA PRO A 126 -1.27 5.35 -3.64
C PRO A 126 -0.44 6.39 -2.87
N ILE A 127 -1.00 6.88 -1.76
CA ILE A 127 -0.39 7.86 -0.85
C ILE A 127 0.16 7.19 0.41
N LEU A 128 -0.70 6.42 1.09
CA LEU A 128 -0.40 5.62 2.27
C LEU A 128 -0.97 4.22 2.08
N GLY A 129 -0.30 3.22 2.63
CA GLY A 129 -0.76 1.84 2.63
C GLY A 129 -0.54 1.17 3.98
N ILE A 130 -1.49 0.35 4.41
CA ILE A 130 -1.40 -0.48 5.61
C ILE A 130 -1.60 -1.94 5.19
N ASP A 131 -0.60 -2.79 5.45
CA ASP A 131 -0.69 -4.23 5.16
C ASP A 131 -1.44 -4.95 6.30
N MET A 132 -2.58 -5.56 5.97
CA MET A 132 -3.43 -6.28 6.91
C MET A 132 -3.34 -7.81 6.78
N TRP A 133 -2.42 -8.32 5.95
CA TRP A 133 -2.10 -9.73 5.91
C TRP A 133 -1.55 -10.20 7.26
N GLU A 134 -1.85 -11.44 7.63
CA GLU A 134 -1.43 -11.96 8.94
C GLU A 134 0.09 -11.94 9.11
N HIS A 135 0.88 -12.11 8.03
CA HIS A 135 2.33 -12.01 8.11
C HIS A 135 2.84 -10.63 8.55
N ALA A 136 2.04 -9.57 8.38
CA ALA A 136 2.38 -8.22 8.83
C ALA A 136 2.11 -8.02 10.33
N VAL A 137 1.20 -8.81 10.91
CA VAL A 137 0.63 -8.58 12.24
C VAL A 137 1.05 -9.66 13.26
N TYR A 138 1.05 -10.93 12.85
CA TYR A 138 0.92 -12.07 13.75
C TYR A 138 2.12 -12.27 14.68
N LEU A 139 3.34 -12.00 14.22
CA LEU A 139 4.55 -12.20 15.04
C LEU A 139 4.62 -11.26 16.24
N GLN A 140 4.04 -10.06 16.16
CA GLN A 140 4.07 -9.06 17.23
C GLN A 140 2.73 -8.94 17.96
N HIS A 141 1.63 -9.02 17.24
CA HIS A 141 0.29 -8.76 17.76
C HIS A 141 -0.61 -10.01 17.77
N GLN A 142 -0.15 -11.13 17.21
CA GLN A 142 -0.96 -12.35 17.06
C GLN A 142 -2.30 -12.03 16.38
N ASN A 143 -3.42 -12.33 17.03
CA ASN A 143 -4.76 -12.03 16.54
C ASN A 143 -5.21 -10.56 16.77
N ARG A 144 -4.41 -9.72 17.43
CA ARG A 144 -4.78 -8.35 17.83
C ARG A 144 -4.49 -7.32 16.72
N LYS A 145 -5.23 -7.42 15.60
CA LYS A 145 -5.12 -6.46 14.47
C LYS A 145 -5.37 -4.99 14.87
N ALA A 146 -6.21 -4.74 15.87
CA ALA A 146 -6.46 -3.40 16.39
C ALA A 146 -5.21 -2.76 17.05
N ASP A 147 -4.38 -3.57 17.74
CA ASP A 147 -3.13 -3.09 18.35
C ASP A 147 -2.13 -2.69 17.26
N TYR A 148 -2.04 -3.48 16.19
CA TYR A 148 -1.22 -3.15 15.02
C TYR A 148 -1.65 -1.82 14.40
N LEU A 149 -2.95 -1.65 14.14
CA LEU A 149 -3.51 -0.41 13.60
C LEU A 149 -3.35 0.80 14.51
N THR A 150 -3.24 0.60 15.83
CA THR A 150 -2.94 1.69 16.76
C THR A 150 -1.47 2.11 16.70
N ASN A 151 -0.57 1.15 16.51
CA ASN A 151 0.87 1.39 16.54
C ASN A 151 1.44 1.85 15.20
N ILE A 152 0.90 1.40 14.07
CA ILE A 152 1.42 1.74 12.73
C ILE A 152 1.45 3.26 12.47
N TRP A 153 0.55 4.01 13.11
CA TRP A 153 0.52 5.47 13.02
C TRP A 153 1.73 6.16 13.64
N LYS A 154 2.37 5.56 14.65
CA LYS A 154 3.59 6.09 15.27
C LYS A 154 4.81 5.95 14.35
N GLU A 155 4.74 4.99 13.43
CA GLU A 155 5.79 4.70 12.46
C GLU A 155 5.44 5.23 11.05
N THR A 156 4.32 5.95 10.89
CA THR A 156 3.91 6.45 9.58
C THR A 156 4.81 7.60 9.13
N ASN A 157 5.39 7.48 7.93
CA ASN A 157 6.16 8.53 7.27
C ASN A 157 5.24 9.52 6.57
N PHE A 158 4.73 10.49 7.33
CA PHE A 158 3.86 11.53 6.79
C PHE A 158 4.55 12.47 5.79
N SER A 159 5.88 12.60 5.85
CA SER A 159 6.66 13.36 4.86
C SER A 159 6.59 12.71 3.48
N GLU A 160 6.73 11.38 3.41
CA GLU A 160 6.59 10.65 2.15
C GLU A 160 5.14 10.67 1.63
N ALA A 161 4.16 10.52 2.52
CA ALA A 161 2.75 10.69 2.18
C ALA A 161 2.47 12.06 1.54
N GLU A 162 3.02 13.13 2.11
CA GLU A 162 2.87 14.49 1.59
C GLU A 162 3.49 14.64 0.19
N LYS A 163 4.70 14.09 -0.04
CA LYS A 163 5.32 14.11 -1.37
C LYS A 163 4.46 13.40 -2.40
N ARG A 164 3.93 12.21 -2.07
CA ARG A 164 3.05 11.43 -2.94
C ARG A 164 1.75 12.17 -3.21
N PHE A 165 1.14 12.79 -2.20
CA PHE A 165 -0.05 13.62 -2.34
C PHE A 165 0.19 14.81 -3.28
N LYS A 166 1.27 15.57 -3.08
CA LYS A 166 1.61 16.70 -3.97
C LYS A 166 1.82 16.25 -5.41
N LYS A 167 2.53 15.13 -5.60
CA LYS A 167 2.74 14.55 -6.93
C LYS A 167 1.44 14.08 -7.57
N ALA A 168 0.48 13.57 -6.81
CA ALA A 168 -0.83 13.18 -7.34
C ALA A 168 -1.70 14.39 -7.71
N SER A 169 -1.65 15.45 -6.90
CA SER A 169 -2.44 16.67 -7.08
C SER A 169 -1.91 17.60 -8.17
N SER A 170 -0.73 17.35 -8.71
CA SER A 170 -0.13 18.14 -9.80
C SER A 170 -0.52 17.68 -11.21
N TRP A 171 -1.39 16.68 -11.34
CA TRP A 171 -1.85 16.11 -12.61
C TRP A 171 -3.25 16.59 -13.01
#